data_AF-A0AAW2NBV9-F1
#
_entry.id   AF-A0AAW2NBV9-F1
#
_cell.length_a   1.000
_cell.length_b   1.000
_cell.length_c   1.000
_cell.angle_alpha   90.00
_cell.angle_beta   90.00
_cell.angle_gamma   90.00
#
_symmetry.space_group_name_H-M   'P 1'
#
loop_
_entity.id
_entity.type
_entity.pdbx_description
1 polymer ?
#
loop_
_entity_poly.entity_id
_entity_poly.type
_entity_poly.pdbx_seq_one_letter_code
_entity_poly.pdbx_strand_id
1 'polypeptide(L)'
;MADIIDLSSLVSAVRFIDFRVFVSMLCGVNLNMSCGMDSSMKSSLLEKLKQCGSLLSGYDGNVDSCVFASREDCRNTVWTYLTDDDGILDSFQADDELKKKRKISFLRRRKDVYKALGPGSAAGTATVLALGSLFTSSYKGSESHIDIHEAPRDQKIQLLIQKVEFLPFVAEILSAGKKFALETIKAPFLCAQLRLLDGQFKNHWKGTFLVLKQKLEVLKQTGSLPVHVFVMTDLPQLNWTGTYLGDLAKDSGAFKLFVLREEDELVAETTTELLNAGNAIKLQSGFSNFEGRDQQCDALSLPDIRLYVEETICSCASLGFVGTAGSTIAESIGLMRKNNICSK
;
A
#
# COMPACT_ATOMS: atom_id res chain seq x y z
N MET A 1 6.37 0.92 -4.87
CA MET A 1 5.05 0.36 -5.21
C MET A 1 4.03 1.20 -4.48
N ALA A 2 3.01 1.69 -5.17
CA ALA A 2 1.90 2.42 -4.58
C ALA A 2 0.67 1.53 -4.68
N ASP A 3 -0.14 1.47 -3.62
CA ASP A 3 -1.36 0.67 -3.62
C ASP A 3 -2.41 1.24 -4.59
N ILE A 4 -3.22 0.35 -5.17
CA ILE A 4 -4.27 0.72 -6.14
C ILE A 4 -5.59 0.88 -5.37
N ILE A 5 -5.74 2.05 -4.74
CA ILE A 5 -6.85 2.38 -3.84
C ILE A 5 -7.87 3.33 -4.48
N ASP A 6 -9.12 3.21 -4.07
CA ASP A 6 -10.18 4.15 -4.41
C ASP A 6 -10.14 5.37 -3.47
N LEU A 7 -9.93 6.54 -4.05
CA LEU A 7 -9.88 7.83 -3.37
C LEU A 7 -11.19 8.63 -3.47
N SER A 8 -12.25 8.04 -4.05
CA SER A 8 -13.54 8.70 -4.30
C SER A 8 -14.13 9.37 -3.06
N SER A 9 -13.96 8.75 -1.88
CA SER A 9 -14.43 9.25 -0.58
C SER A 9 -13.78 10.57 -0.16
N LEU A 10 -12.61 10.89 -0.73
CA LEU A 10 -11.78 12.04 -0.38
C LEU A 10 -11.89 13.20 -1.37
N VAL A 11 -12.48 13.01 -2.56
CA VAL A 11 -12.51 14.01 -3.65
C VAL A 11 -13.21 15.32 -3.25
N SER A 12 -14.14 15.26 -2.29
CA SER A 12 -14.81 16.44 -1.73
C SER A 12 -13.91 17.30 -0.84
N ALA A 13 -12.80 16.75 -0.35
CA ALA A 13 -11.94 17.39 0.65
C ALA A 13 -10.51 17.64 0.13
N VAL A 14 -10.03 16.82 -0.80
CA VAL A 14 -8.67 16.90 -1.37
C VAL A 14 -8.75 16.70 -2.89
N ARG A 15 -7.88 17.41 -3.62
CA ARG A 15 -7.68 17.20 -5.05
C ARG A 15 -6.47 16.30 -5.25
N PHE A 16 -6.60 15.34 -6.15
CA PHE A 16 -5.55 14.38 -6.47
C PHE A 16 -5.02 14.62 -7.87
N ILE A 17 -3.75 14.32 -8.07
CA ILE A 17 -3.10 14.29 -9.38
C ILE A 17 -2.24 13.03 -9.44
N ASP A 18 -2.34 12.31 -10.56
CA ASP A 18 -1.43 11.20 -10.82
C ASP A 18 0.01 11.73 -10.83
N PHE A 19 0.91 11.09 -10.08
CA PHE A 19 2.28 11.57 -9.94
C PHE A 19 3.01 11.70 -11.29
N ARG A 20 2.70 10.83 -12.27
CA ARG A 20 3.28 10.89 -13.62
C ARG A 20 2.79 12.14 -14.36
N VAL A 21 1.50 12.46 -14.22
CA VAL A 21 0.92 13.69 -14.79
C VAL A 21 1.55 14.91 -14.12
N PHE A 22 1.66 14.90 -12.79
CA PHE A 22 2.32 15.95 -12.02
C PHE A 22 3.78 16.16 -12.48
N VAL A 23 4.58 15.10 -12.56
CA VAL A 23 5.98 15.15 -13.04
C VAL A 23 6.02 15.63 -14.48
N SER A 24 5.13 15.17 -15.35
CA SER A 24 5.08 15.62 -16.75
C SER A 24 4.85 17.13 -16.86
N MET A 25 3.88 17.64 -16.08
CA MET A 25 3.54 19.06 -16.04
C MET A 25 4.65 19.90 -15.42
N LEU A 26 5.16 19.49 -14.27
CA LEU A 26 6.17 20.25 -13.52
C LEU A 26 7.52 20.25 -14.24
N CYS A 27 7.94 19.10 -14.75
CA CYS A 27 9.24 18.95 -15.40
C CYS A 27 9.23 19.32 -16.89
N GLY A 28 8.05 19.60 -17.46
CA GLY A 28 7.90 19.89 -18.90
C GLY A 28 8.34 18.72 -19.78
N VAL A 29 8.03 17.49 -19.37
CA VAL A 29 8.41 16.25 -20.07
C VAL A 29 7.17 15.45 -20.45
N ASN A 30 7.19 14.82 -21.62
CA ASN A 30 6.12 13.91 -22.04
C ASN A 30 6.51 12.47 -21.71
N LEU A 31 6.01 11.94 -20.60
CA LEU A 31 6.30 10.58 -20.17
C LEU A 31 5.71 9.51 -21.11
N ASN A 32 4.69 9.83 -21.91
CA ASN A 32 4.11 8.91 -22.89
C ASN A 32 5.04 8.67 -24.10
N MET A 33 6.03 9.55 -24.33
CA MET A 33 7.01 9.40 -25.41
C MET A 33 8.18 8.47 -25.05
N SER A 34 8.26 7.99 -23.81
CA SER A 34 9.37 7.15 -23.34
C SER A 34 9.41 5.76 -24.00
N CYS A 35 8.25 5.29 -24.50
CA CYS A 35 8.14 4.04 -25.26
C CYS A 35 8.47 4.29 -26.72
N GLY A 36 9.67 3.87 -27.16
CA GLY A 36 10.07 3.89 -28.57
C GLY A 36 11.08 4.97 -28.99
N MET A 37 11.62 5.76 -28.06
CA MET A 37 12.65 6.75 -28.39
C MET A 37 14.03 6.15 -28.71
N ASP A 38 14.74 6.78 -29.65
CA ASP A 38 16.17 6.57 -29.91
C ASP A 38 17.02 6.90 -28.66
N SER A 39 18.22 6.31 -28.58
CA SER A 39 19.11 6.42 -27.42
C SER A 39 19.50 7.86 -27.06
N SER A 40 19.63 8.74 -28.05
CA SER A 40 19.96 10.16 -27.87
C SER A 40 18.79 10.95 -27.25
N MET A 41 17.56 10.73 -27.69
CA MET A 41 16.37 11.38 -27.11
C MET A 41 16.05 10.87 -25.70
N LYS A 42 16.29 9.58 -25.45
CA LYS A 42 16.23 9.01 -24.09
C LYS A 42 17.21 9.68 -23.13
N SER A 43 18.42 10.02 -23.59
CA SER A 43 19.42 10.69 -22.75
C SER A 43 18.99 12.10 -22.33
N SER A 44 18.44 12.90 -23.25
CA SER A 44 17.97 14.27 -22.94
C SER A 44 16.75 14.27 -22.01
N LEU A 45 15.81 13.35 -22.24
CA LEU A 45 14.66 13.16 -21.35
C LEU A 45 15.11 12.76 -19.94
N LEU A 46 16.05 11.82 -19.84
CA LEU A 46 16.59 11.35 -18.57
C LEU A 46 17.29 12.47 -17.80
N GLU A 47 18.07 13.32 -18.47
CA GLU A 47 18.72 14.46 -17.82
C GLU A 47 17.71 15.50 -17.31
N LYS A 48 16.66 15.82 -18.08
CA LYS A 48 15.57 16.69 -17.60
C LYS A 48 14.85 16.09 -16.40
N LEU A 49 14.58 14.78 -16.41
CA LEU A 49 13.98 14.08 -15.28
C LEU A 49 14.89 14.08 -14.06
N LYS A 50 16.20 13.89 -14.21
CA LYS A 50 17.18 13.99 -13.11
C LYS A 50 17.21 15.38 -12.51
N GLN A 51 17.27 16.43 -13.34
CA GLN A 51 17.26 17.82 -12.89
C GLN A 51 15.98 18.15 -12.13
N CYS A 52 14.82 17.78 -12.69
CA CYS A 52 13.54 17.97 -12.03
C CYS A 52 13.40 17.13 -10.74
N GLY A 53 13.92 15.91 -10.75
CA GLY A 53 13.98 15.04 -9.57
C GLY A 53 14.84 15.65 -8.46
N SER A 54 15.99 16.25 -8.79
CA SER A 54 16.84 16.99 -7.85
C SER A 54 16.04 18.11 -7.17
N LEU A 55 15.33 18.90 -7.97
CA LEU A 55 14.48 19.99 -7.50
C LEU A 55 13.33 19.49 -6.61
N LEU A 56 12.61 18.44 -7.02
CA LEU A 56 11.53 17.82 -6.25
C LEU A 56 12.01 17.16 -4.95
N SER A 57 13.23 16.63 -4.93
CA SER A 57 13.84 16.05 -3.73
C SER A 57 14.31 17.10 -2.73
N GLY A 58 14.31 18.38 -3.12
CA GLY A 58 14.83 19.46 -2.29
C GLY A 58 16.36 19.44 -2.14
N TYR A 59 17.07 18.68 -2.98
CA TYR A 59 18.54 18.59 -2.97
C TYR A 59 19.18 19.98 -3.17
N ASP A 60 18.59 20.77 -4.06
CA ASP A 60 19.04 22.14 -4.36
C ASP A 60 18.48 23.19 -3.37
N GLY A 61 17.77 22.75 -2.32
CA GLY A 61 17.19 23.60 -1.29
C GLY A 61 15.86 24.24 -1.67
N ASN A 62 15.53 25.37 -1.01
CA ASN A 62 14.31 26.12 -1.30
C ASN A 62 14.50 26.93 -2.58
N VAL A 63 13.53 26.83 -3.49
CA VAL A 63 13.51 27.56 -4.76
C VAL A 63 12.37 28.57 -4.71
N ASP A 64 12.69 29.82 -4.35
CA ASP A 64 11.76 30.94 -4.21
C ASP A 64 10.43 30.54 -3.56
N SER A 65 9.29 30.87 -4.20
CA SER A 65 7.94 30.43 -3.83
C SER A 65 7.51 29.16 -4.59
N CYS A 66 8.41 28.50 -5.31
CA CYS A 66 8.11 27.31 -6.09
C CYS A 66 8.19 26.05 -5.23
N VAL A 67 9.34 25.79 -4.61
CA VAL A 67 9.59 24.60 -3.79
C VAL A 67 10.14 25.00 -2.43
N PHE A 68 9.51 24.49 -1.37
CA PHE A 68 10.07 24.51 -0.03
C PHE A 68 10.55 23.11 0.36
N ALA A 69 11.85 22.95 0.49
CA ALA A 69 12.51 21.73 0.93
C ALA A 69 12.68 21.73 2.45
N SER A 70 11.87 20.94 3.15
CA SER A 70 12.01 20.78 4.59
C SER A 70 13.34 20.11 4.93
N ARG A 71 14.13 20.77 5.77
CA ARG A 71 15.41 20.26 6.29
C ARG A 71 15.27 19.51 7.61
N GLU A 72 14.03 19.29 8.07
CA GLU A 72 13.77 18.57 9.32
C GLU A 72 14.19 17.11 9.20
N ASP A 73 14.94 16.62 10.18
CA ASP A 73 15.36 15.22 10.24
C ASP A 73 14.21 14.41 10.86
N CYS A 74 13.61 13.51 10.08
CA CYS A 74 12.54 12.65 10.58
C CYS A 74 12.98 11.80 11.80
N ARG A 75 14.27 11.53 11.98
CA ARG A 75 14.74 10.79 13.17
C ARG A 75 14.51 11.55 14.47
N ASN A 76 14.57 12.88 14.44
CA ASN A 76 14.46 13.73 15.62
C ASN A 76 13.17 14.54 15.71
N THR A 77 12.32 14.48 14.69
CA THR A 77 11.10 15.28 14.59
C THR A 77 9.88 14.38 14.44
N VAL A 78 8.86 14.64 15.26
CA VAL A 78 7.52 14.06 15.17
C VAL A 78 6.56 15.16 14.79
N TRP A 79 5.95 15.06 13.62
CA TRP A 79 4.98 16.03 13.15
C TRP A 79 3.64 15.81 13.83
N THR A 80 3.10 16.86 14.46
CA THR A 80 1.79 16.85 15.15
C THR A 80 0.88 17.94 14.58
N TYR A 81 -0.43 17.83 14.76
CA TYR A 81 -1.39 18.80 14.21
C TYR A 81 -2.16 19.59 15.28
N LEU A 82 -1.97 20.91 15.32
CA LEU A 82 -2.65 21.87 16.19
C LEU A 82 -2.62 21.49 17.68
N THR A 83 -1.45 21.03 18.16
CA THR A 83 -1.20 20.72 19.57
C THR A 83 -0.44 21.86 20.25
N ASP A 84 -0.59 22.02 21.57
CA ASP A 84 0.21 22.97 22.35
C ASP A 84 1.62 22.44 22.67
N ASP A 85 2.02 21.32 22.05
CA ASP A 85 3.24 20.57 22.36
C ASP A 85 4.42 20.89 21.42
N ASP A 86 4.32 21.96 20.62
CA ASP A 86 5.36 22.35 19.68
C ASP A 86 6.73 22.55 20.37
N GLY A 87 7.74 21.80 19.93
CA GLY A 87 9.10 21.80 20.47
C GLY A 87 9.33 20.93 21.71
N ILE A 88 8.28 20.35 22.31
CA ILE A 88 8.35 19.46 23.47
C ILE A 88 8.94 18.10 23.06
N LEU A 89 9.58 17.39 24.01
CA LEU A 89 10.04 16.02 23.78
C LEU A 89 8.86 15.10 23.53
N ASP A 90 8.98 14.25 22.51
CA ASP A 90 7.98 13.25 22.21
C ASP A 90 7.90 12.19 23.33
N SER A 91 6.71 11.64 23.59
CA SER A 91 6.52 10.60 24.62
C SER A 91 7.24 9.30 24.26
N PHE A 92 7.38 8.99 22.97
CA PHE A 92 8.08 7.81 22.48
C PHE A 92 9.57 8.09 22.30
N GLN A 93 10.26 8.40 23.41
CA GLN A 93 11.72 8.38 23.45
C GLN A 93 12.25 6.95 23.50
N ALA A 94 13.39 6.71 22.85
CA ALA A 94 14.13 5.47 23.06
C ALA A 94 14.60 5.37 24.52
N ASP A 95 14.37 4.21 25.13
CA ASP A 95 14.91 3.89 26.45
C ASP A 95 16.45 3.77 26.42
N ASP A 96 17.07 3.77 27.60
CA ASP A 96 18.53 3.78 27.73
C ASP A 96 19.18 2.48 27.24
N GLU A 97 18.48 1.34 27.30
CA GLU A 97 18.98 0.07 26.77
C GLU A 97 19.03 0.11 25.24
N LEU A 98 17.96 0.58 24.60
CA LEU A 98 17.83 0.71 23.16
C LEU A 98 18.82 1.76 22.62
N LYS A 99 18.97 2.89 23.32
CA LYS A 99 19.98 3.91 22.99
C LYS A 99 21.39 3.32 22.93
N LYS A 100 21.78 2.54 23.93
CA LYS A 100 23.09 1.87 23.97
C LYS A 100 23.22 0.81 22.88
N LYS A 101 22.23 -0.06 22.73
CA LYS A 101 22.24 -1.18 21.77
C LYS A 101 22.31 -0.71 20.32
N ARG A 102 21.60 0.39 19.98
CA ARG A 102 21.48 0.91 18.62
C ARG A 102 22.32 2.17 18.36
N LYS A 103 23.08 2.64 19.36
CA LYS A 103 23.86 3.89 19.30
C LYS A 103 23.00 5.10 18.89
N ILE A 104 21.79 5.20 19.45
CA ILE A 104 20.89 6.34 19.20
C ILE A 104 21.38 7.52 20.03
N SER A 105 21.78 8.61 19.36
CA SER A 105 22.28 9.85 19.98
C SER A 105 21.31 11.03 19.88
N PHE A 106 20.20 10.87 19.15
CA PHE A 106 19.24 11.93 18.91
C PHE A 106 18.06 11.88 19.90
N LEU A 107 17.44 13.03 20.13
CA LEU A 107 16.19 13.18 20.90
C LEU A 107 15.06 13.53 19.94
N ARG A 108 13.88 12.93 20.16
CA ARG A 108 12.69 13.22 19.35
C ARG A 108 11.92 14.40 19.93
N ARG A 109 11.51 15.34 19.10
CA ARG A 109 10.69 16.50 19.47
C ARG A 109 9.47 16.59 18.62
N ARG A 110 8.37 17.05 19.21
CA ARG A 110 7.12 17.34 18.50
C ARG A 110 7.26 18.66 17.76
N LYS A 111 6.68 18.73 16.56
CA LYS A 111 6.66 19.92 15.73
C LYS A 111 5.29 20.10 15.11
N ASP A 112 4.70 21.27 15.30
CA ASP A 112 3.38 21.57 14.77
C ASP A 112 3.41 21.79 13.25
N VAL A 113 2.67 20.96 12.51
CA VAL A 113 2.59 21.00 11.05
C VAL A 113 1.98 22.30 10.55
N TYR A 114 0.94 22.81 11.19
CA TYR A 114 0.25 24.01 10.75
C TYR A 114 1.11 25.27 10.95
N LYS A 115 1.80 25.37 12.10
CA LYS A 115 2.71 26.47 12.41
C LYS A 115 3.96 26.44 11.52
N ALA A 116 4.51 25.26 11.26
CA ALA A 116 5.73 25.12 10.46
C ALA A 116 5.47 25.22 8.96
N LEU A 117 4.37 24.63 8.47
CA LEU A 117 4.13 24.44 7.04
C LEU A 117 2.87 25.14 6.50
N GLY A 118 2.02 25.67 7.39
CA GLY A 118 0.75 26.31 7.04
C GLY A 118 0.86 27.79 6.67
N PRO A 119 -0.29 28.45 6.44
CA PRO A 119 -0.36 29.85 6.06
C PRO A 119 0.39 30.76 7.04
N GLY A 120 1.21 31.67 6.50
CA GLY A 120 2.02 32.60 7.30
C GLY A 120 3.42 32.09 7.67
N SER A 121 3.73 30.82 7.38
CA SER A 121 5.11 30.31 7.46
C SER A 121 5.87 30.53 6.14
N ALA A 122 7.19 30.36 6.17
CA ALA A 122 8.02 30.38 4.96
C ALA A 122 7.68 29.24 3.99
N ALA A 123 7.16 28.13 4.50
CA ALA A 123 6.70 27.02 3.66
C ALA A 123 5.31 27.30 3.08
N GLY A 124 4.44 27.99 3.83
CA GLY A 124 3.07 28.29 3.41
C GLY A 124 2.97 29.19 2.17
N THR A 125 4.07 29.83 1.77
CA THR A 125 4.16 30.62 0.52
C THR A 125 4.61 29.79 -0.69
N ALA A 126 5.06 28.56 -0.48
CA ALA A 126 5.56 27.71 -1.56
C ALA A 126 4.43 26.93 -2.24
N THR A 127 4.59 26.68 -3.54
CA THR A 127 3.63 25.89 -4.33
C THR A 127 3.77 24.39 -4.03
N VAL A 128 5.00 23.93 -3.85
CA VAL A 128 5.34 22.54 -3.59
C VAL A 128 6.11 22.45 -2.28
N LEU A 129 5.64 21.58 -1.37
CA LEU A 129 6.38 21.18 -0.18
C LEU A 129 7.12 19.88 -0.48
N ALA A 130 8.44 19.96 -0.55
CA ALA A 130 9.32 18.80 -0.62
C ALA A 130 9.72 18.41 0.80
N LEU A 131 9.23 17.27 1.26
CA LEU A 131 9.64 16.69 2.53
C LEU A 131 10.74 15.68 2.21
N GLY A 132 11.95 15.88 2.77
CA GLY A 132 12.93 14.80 2.88
C GLY A 132 12.28 13.59 3.56
N SER A 133 12.81 12.37 3.37
CA SER A 133 12.04 11.15 3.65
C SER A 133 11.28 11.23 4.98
N LEU A 134 9.95 11.31 4.90
CA LEU A 134 9.05 11.24 6.06
C LEU A 134 9.11 9.86 6.74
N PHE A 135 9.84 8.94 6.13
CA PHE A 135 9.97 7.56 6.48
C PHE A 135 11.46 7.22 6.43
N THR A 136 12.15 7.36 7.56
CA THR A 136 13.34 6.55 7.81
C THR A 136 12.89 5.39 8.68
N SER A 137 12.93 4.18 8.10
CA SER A 137 12.75 2.84 8.68
C SER A 137 11.87 2.69 9.94
N SER A 138 10.88 1.79 9.88
CA SER A 138 10.07 1.38 11.03
C SER A 138 10.96 0.90 12.20
N TYR A 139 10.83 1.55 13.35
CA TYR A 139 11.25 0.94 14.61
C TYR A 139 10.04 0.18 15.17
N LYS A 140 10.27 -1.03 15.68
CA LYS A 140 9.23 -1.76 16.41
C LYS A 140 8.85 -0.94 17.65
N GLY A 141 7.64 -0.39 17.68
CA GLY A 141 7.15 0.50 18.74
C GLY A 141 7.38 2.00 18.52
N SER A 142 7.81 2.45 17.33
CA SER A 142 7.73 3.86 16.95
C SER A 142 6.44 4.13 16.19
N GLU A 143 5.66 5.11 16.64
CA GLU A 143 4.67 5.76 15.78
C GLU A 143 5.37 6.40 14.57
N SER A 144 4.62 6.50 13.48
CA SER A 144 4.99 7.22 12.27
C SER A 144 5.60 8.59 12.64
N HIS A 145 6.58 9.07 11.89
CA HIS A 145 7.17 10.42 12.10
C HIS A 145 6.15 11.56 11.91
N ILE A 146 4.92 11.21 11.57
CA ILE A 146 3.73 12.03 11.61
C ILE A 146 2.73 11.38 12.57
N ASP A 147 2.52 11.99 13.72
CA ASP A 147 1.42 11.71 14.63
C ASP A 147 0.29 12.71 14.35
N ILE A 148 -0.49 12.40 13.31
CA ILE A 148 -1.76 13.06 13.01
C ILE A 148 -2.94 12.17 13.40
N HIS A 149 -2.77 11.29 14.39
CA HIS A 149 -3.86 10.41 14.82
C HIS A 149 -5.03 11.21 15.39
N GLU A 150 -4.78 12.41 15.89
CA GLU A 150 -5.79 13.32 16.40
C GLU A 150 -5.55 14.76 15.92
N ALA A 151 -6.64 15.43 15.53
CA ALA A 151 -6.72 16.85 15.27
C ALA A 151 -7.90 17.45 16.08
N PRO A 152 -7.84 17.45 17.42
CA PRO A 152 -9.01 17.75 18.28
C PRO A 152 -9.61 19.15 18.05
N ARG A 153 -8.82 20.07 17.48
CA ARG A 153 -9.21 21.46 17.19
C ARG A 153 -9.68 21.69 15.75
N ASP A 154 -9.62 20.68 14.88
CA ASP A 154 -10.06 20.79 13.49
C ASP A 154 -10.94 19.60 13.09
N GLN A 155 -12.26 19.85 13.09
CA GLN A 155 -13.26 18.86 12.72
C GLN A 155 -13.12 18.39 11.27
N LYS A 156 -12.65 19.24 10.35
CA LYS A 156 -12.47 18.88 8.94
C LYS A 156 -11.32 17.88 8.81
N ILE A 157 -10.21 18.10 9.51
CA ILE A 157 -9.07 17.18 9.53
C ILE A 157 -9.43 15.89 10.26
N GLN A 158 -10.19 15.93 11.35
CA GLN A 158 -10.70 14.73 12.01
C GLN A 158 -11.55 13.86 11.07
N LEU A 159 -12.47 14.47 10.34
CA LEU A 159 -13.27 13.76 9.33
C LEU A 159 -12.39 13.16 8.23
N LEU A 160 -11.31 13.84 7.84
CA LEU A 160 -10.34 13.31 6.87
C LEU A 160 -9.56 12.12 7.44
N ILE A 161 -9.05 12.20 8.67
CA ILE A 161 -8.36 11.10 9.37
C ILE A 161 -9.27 9.88 9.43
N GLN A 162 -10.53 10.06 9.81
CA GLN A 162 -11.53 8.99 9.82
C GLN A 162 -11.75 8.38 8.42
N LYS A 163 -11.82 9.20 7.37
CA LYS A 163 -11.99 8.72 5.99
C LYS A 163 -10.78 7.97 5.46
N VAL A 164 -9.56 8.29 5.92
CA VAL A 164 -8.33 7.61 5.49
C VAL A 164 -7.95 6.44 6.40
N GLU A 165 -8.65 6.22 7.52
CA GLU A 165 -8.48 5.01 8.35
C GLU A 165 -8.60 3.74 7.50
N PHE A 166 -9.50 3.77 6.50
CA PHE A 166 -9.63 2.70 5.53
C PHE A 166 -9.94 3.26 4.14
N LEU A 167 -9.04 2.99 3.19
CA LEU A 167 -9.25 3.24 1.76
C LEU A 167 -9.31 1.89 1.06
N PRO A 168 -10.46 1.55 0.44
CA PRO A 168 -10.60 0.27 -0.23
C PRO A 168 -9.76 0.22 -1.51
N PHE A 169 -9.48 -0.98 -2.01
CA PHE A 169 -9.00 -1.12 -3.38
C PHE A 169 -10.04 -0.63 -4.39
N VAL A 170 -9.59 -0.31 -5.60
CA VAL A 170 -10.48 0.06 -6.71
C VAL A 170 -11.46 -1.07 -7.07
N ALA A 171 -12.55 -0.70 -7.73
CA ALA A 171 -13.70 -1.59 -7.97
C ALA A 171 -13.34 -2.84 -8.79
N GLU A 172 -12.41 -2.72 -9.74
CA GLU A 172 -11.93 -3.82 -10.59
C GLU A 172 -11.32 -4.94 -9.74
N ILE A 173 -10.44 -4.58 -8.79
CA ILE A 173 -9.80 -5.52 -7.87
C ILE A 173 -10.84 -6.15 -6.93
N LEU A 174 -11.71 -5.31 -6.35
CA LEU A 174 -12.74 -5.78 -5.41
C LEU A 174 -13.71 -6.75 -6.09
N SER A 175 -14.13 -6.42 -7.31
CA SER A 175 -15.02 -7.25 -8.13
C SER A 175 -14.38 -8.61 -8.43
N ALA A 176 -13.11 -8.62 -8.86
CA ALA A 176 -12.39 -9.84 -9.16
C ALA A 176 -12.28 -10.79 -7.95
N GLY A 177 -11.91 -10.27 -6.78
CA GLY A 177 -11.81 -11.08 -5.58
C GLY A 177 -13.16 -11.63 -5.10
N LYS A 178 -14.23 -10.84 -5.20
CA LYS A 178 -15.60 -11.28 -4.92
C LYS A 178 -16.07 -12.35 -5.90
N LYS A 179 -15.82 -12.15 -7.20
CA LYS A 179 -16.11 -13.10 -8.27
C LYS A 179 -15.44 -14.45 -7.99
N PHE A 180 -14.15 -14.45 -7.62
CA PHE A 180 -13.46 -15.70 -7.26
C PHE A 180 -14.10 -16.40 -6.06
N ALA A 181 -14.43 -15.67 -4.99
CA ALA A 181 -15.09 -16.25 -3.82
C ALA A 181 -16.46 -16.86 -4.17
N LEU A 182 -17.27 -16.15 -4.95
CA LEU A 182 -18.65 -16.54 -5.30
C LEU A 182 -18.72 -17.60 -6.40
N GLU A 183 -17.84 -17.54 -7.39
CA GLU A 183 -17.90 -18.34 -8.62
C GLU A 183 -16.81 -19.41 -8.72
N THR A 184 -15.71 -19.32 -7.96
CA THR A 184 -14.66 -20.35 -7.96
C THR A 184 -14.73 -21.21 -6.71
N ILE A 185 -14.77 -20.57 -5.53
CA ILE A 185 -14.85 -21.31 -4.26
C ILE A 185 -16.26 -21.87 -4.05
N LYS A 186 -17.30 -21.05 -4.29
CA LYS A 186 -18.73 -21.42 -4.22
C LYS A 186 -19.18 -22.08 -2.90
N ALA A 187 -18.50 -21.80 -1.79
CA ALA A 187 -18.80 -22.39 -0.47
C ALA A 187 -18.25 -21.53 0.66
N PRO A 188 -18.75 -21.67 1.91
CA PRO A 188 -18.08 -21.11 3.07
C PRO A 188 -16.64 -21.61 3.17
N PHE A 189 -15.69 -20.70 3.33
CA PHE A 189 -14.27 -21.04 3.33
C PHE A 189 -13.48 -20.29 4.39
N LEU A 190 -12.36 -20.88 4.80
CA LEU A 190 -11.33 -20.26 5.61
C LEU A 190 -10.28 -19.64 4.68
N CYS A 191 -9.77 -18.45 4.98
CA CYS A 191 -8.52 -17.98 4.35
C CYS A 191 -7.32 -18.19 5.29
N ALA A 192 -6.22 -18.70 4.72
CA ALA A 192 -4.92 -18.78 5.34
C ALA A 192 -3.90 -17.92 4.57
N GLN A 193 -3.45 -16.82 5.16
CA GLN A 193 -2.36 -15.99 4.64
C GLN A 193 -1.03 -16.38 5.32
N LEU A 194 -0.09 -16.90 4.52
CA LEU A 194 1.13 -17.57 4.97
C LEU A 194 2.36 -16.95 4.28
N ARG A 195 3.18 -16.20 5.02
CA ARG A 195 4.48 -15.70 4.52
C ARG A 195 5.60 -16.68 4.90
N LEU A 196 6.02 -17.47 3.93
CA LEU A 196 6.90 -18.64 4.08
C LEU A 196 8.24 -18.50 3.36
N LEU A 197 8.42 -17.54 2.44
CA LEU A 197 9.72 -17.30 1.79
C LEU A 197 10.46 -16.10 2.36
N ASP A 198 9.73 -15.17 2.97
CA ASP A 198 10.34 -14.02 3.63
C ASP A 198 11.03 -14.43 4.94
N GLY A 199 12.37 -14.31 4.94
CA GLY A 199 13.24 -14.70 6.05
C GLY A 199 12.91 -14.02 7.38
N GLN A 200 12.23 -12.86 7.35
CA GLN A 200 11.79 -12.15 8.54
C GLN A 200 10.71 -12.93 9.31
N PHE A 201 9.92 -13.76 8.61
CA PHE A 201 8.78 -14.47 9.18
C PHE A 201 9.09 -15.91 9.59
N LYS A 202 10.33 -16.40 9.38
CA LYS A 202 10.76 -17.76 9.75
C LYS A 202 10.44 -18.14 11.19
N ASN A 203 10.57 -17.19 12.12
CA ASN A 203 10.29 -17.41 13.54
C ASN A 203 8.79 -17.44 13.87
N HIS A 204 7.93 -16.93 12.97
CA HIS A 204 6.48 -16.85 13.15
C HIS A 204 5.75 -18.08 12.62
N TRP A 205 6.38 -18.88 11.73
CA TRP A 205 5.75 -20.03 11.07
C TRP A 205 5.12 -21.02 12.05
N LYS A 206 5.84 -21.39 13.12
CA LYS A 206 5.32 -22.35 14.11
C LYS A 206 4.03 -21.87 14.74
N GLY A 207 3.94 -20.58 15.09
CA GLY A 207 2.74 -19.98 15.65
C GLY A 207 1.61 -19.93 14.63
N THR A 208 1.88 -19.42 13.42
CA THR A 208 0.87 -19.34 12.35
C THR A 208 0.30 -20.71 11.99
N PHE A 209 1.15 -21.72 11.82
CA PHE A 209 0.71 -23.08 11.51
C PHE A 209 -0.02 -23.74 12.67
N LEU A 210 0.35 -23.47 13.92
CA LEU A 210 -0.37 -23.99 15.08
C LEU A 210 -1.81 -23.44 15.11
N VAL A 211 -1.97 -22.13 14.91
CA VAL A 211 -3.30 -21.49 14.85
C VAL A 211 -4.12 -22.03 13.69
N LEU A 212 -3.51 -22.18 12.51
CA LEU A 212 -4.19 -22.76 11.35
C LEU A 212 -4.64 -24.19 11.62
N LYS A 213 -3.77 -25.04 12.17
CA LYS A 213 -4.09 -26.43 12.56
C LYS A 213 -5.27 -26.49 13.50
N GLN A 214 -5.23 -25.73 14.60
CA GLN A 214 -6.30 -25.71 15.58
C GLN A 214 -7.63 -25.30 14.96
N LYS A 215 -7.63 -24.28 14.10
CA LYS A 215 -8.86 -23.80 13.44
C LYS A 215 -9.42 -24.81 12.45
N LEU A 216 -8.56 -25.47 11.67
CA LEU A 216 -8.97 -26.52 10.74
C LEU A 216 -9.50 -27.75 11.45
N GLU A 217 -8.91 -28.16 12.58
CA GLU A 217 -9.43 -29.29 13.38
C GLU A 217 -10.82 -28.99 13.95
N VAL A 218 -11.06 -27.77 14.45
CA VAL A 218 -12.40 -27.37 14.90
C VAL A 218 -13.40 -27.42 13.73
N LEU A 219 -13.06 -26.81 12.59
CA LEU A 219 -13.94 -26.81 11.41
C LEU A 219 -14.22 -28.22 10.87
N LYS A 220 -13.24 -29.13 10.96
CA LYS A 220 -13.39 -30.53 10.57
C LYS A 220 -14.39 -31.28 11.46
N GLN A 221 -14.47 -30.92 12.75
CA GLN A 221 -15.38 -31.53 13.72
C GLN A 221 -16.78 -30.92 13.69
N THR A 222 -16.91 -29.62 13.45
CA THR A 222 -18.17 -28.89 13.58
C THR A 222 -18.86 -28.58 12.25
N GLY A 223 -18.14 -28.65 11.13
CA GLY A 223 -18.59 -28.18 9.83
C GLY A 223 -18.83 -29.29 8.79
N SER A 224 -19.33 -28.87 7.63
CA SER A 224 -19.45 -29.74 6.45
C SER A 224 -18.07 -29.99 5.84
N LEU A 225 -17.78 -31.26 5.53
CA LEU A 225 -16.58 -31.65 4.79
C LEU A 225 -16.84 -31.65 3.27
N PRO A 226 -15.83 -31.34 2.45
CA PRO A 226 -14.49 -30.88 2.85
C PRO A 226 -14.51 -29.43 3.34
N VAL A 227 -13.62 -29.09 4.29
CA VAL A 227 -13.37 -27.70 4.67
C VAL A 227 -12.69 -26.99 3.49
N HIS A 228 -13.33 -25.94 2.98
CA HIS A 228 -12.78 -25.15 1.89
C HIS A 228 -11.77 -24.14 2.45
N VAL A 229 -10.56 -24.11 1.90
CA VAL A 229 -9.48 -23.24 2.37
C VAL A 229 -8.86 -22.51 1.19
N PHE A 230 -8.92 -21.19 1.21
CA PHE A 230 -8.12 -20.36 0.30
C PHE A 230 -6.74 -20.11 0.91
N VAL A 231 -5.70 -20.45 0.17
CA VAL A 231 -4.30 -20.35 0.61
C VAL A 231 -3.64 -19.20 -0.14
N MET A 232 -3.32 -18.14 0.59
CA MET A 232 -2.55 -17.00 0.12
C MET A 232 -1.12 -17.14 0.63
N THR A 233 -0.16 -17.44 -0.27
CA THR A 233 1.21 -17.74 0.14
C THR A 233 2.23 -17.31 -0.91
N ASP A 234 3.41 -16.91 -0.43
CA ASP A 234 4.59 -16.66 -1.27
C ASP A 234 5.34 -17.96 -1.63
N LEU A 235 4.97 -19.12 -1.05
CA LEU A 235 5.55 -20.42 -1.36
C LEU A 235 4.86 -21.08 -2.58
N PRO A 236 5.58 -21.30 -3.70
CA PRO A 236 5.01 -21.98 -4.87
C PRO A 236 4.50 -23.38 -4.56
N GLN A 237 3.41 -23.77 -5.21
CA GLN A 237 2.75 -25.07 -4.97
C GLN A 237 3.66 -26.28 -5.22
N LEU A 238 4.58 -26.17 -6.18
CA LEU A 238 5.61 -27.18 -6.46
C LEU A 238 6.47 -27.52 -5.23
N ASN A 239 6.61 -26.57 -4.30
CA ASN A 239 7.41 -26.71 -3.09
C ASN A 239 6.58 -27.11 -1.85
N TRP A 240 5.31 -27.49 -2.01
CA TRP A 240 4.47 -27.89 -0.89
C TRP A 240 4.75 -29.33 -0.43
N THR A 241 5.43 -30.14 -1.24
CA THR A 241 5.75 -31.53 -0.89
C THR A 241 6.56 -31.61 0.40
N GLY A 242 6.09 -32.41 1.36
CA GLY A 242 6.74 -32.56 2.68
C GLY A 242 6.49 -31.39 3.63
N THR A 243 5.60 -30.45 3.27
CA THR A 243 5.13 -29.37 4.14
C THR A 243 3.71 -29.63 4.63
N TYR A 244 3.27 -28.89 5.65
CA TYR A 244 1.88 -28.96 6.12
C TYR A 244 0.84 -28.61 5.04
N LEU A 245 1.16 -27.70 4.12
CA LEU A 245 0.29 -27.41 2.97
C LEU A 245 0.18 -28.61 2.02
N GLY A 246 1.27 -29.35 1.83
CA GLY A 246 1.27 -30.60 1.08
C GLY A 246 0.46 -31.70 1.76
N ASP A 247 0.49 -31.77 3.09
CA ASP A 247 -0.34 -32.73 3.85
C ASP A 247 -1.82 -32.40 3.73
N LEU A 248 -2.21 -31.12 3.83
CA LEU A 248 -3.58 -30.66 3.59
C LEU A 248 -4.04 -30.95 2.15
N ALA A 249 -3.17 -30.74 1.16
CA ALA A 249 -3.50 -31.00 -0.24
C ALA A 249 -3.73 -32.49 -0.55
N LYS A 250 -3.09 -33.39 0.22
CA LYS A 250 -3.25 -34.85 0.08
C LYS A 250 -4.55 -35.37 0.70
N ASP A 251 -5.06 -34.74 1.76
CA ASP A 251 -6.30 -35.13 2.44
C ASP A 251 -7.53 -34.45 1.80
N SER A 252 -7.80 -34.78 0.53
CA SER A 252 -8.88 -34.17 -0.26
C SER A 252 -10.29 -34.50 0.26
N GLY A 253 -10.42 -35.54 1.08
CA GLY A 253 -11.67 -35.89 1.76
C GLY A 253 -12.01 -34.94 2.92
N ALA A 254 -10.99 -34.41 3.60
CA ALA A 254 -11.18 -33.45 4.69
C ALA A 254 -11.05 -31.99 4.23
N PHE A 255 -10.21 -31.70 3.23
CA PHE A 255 -9.88 -30.33 2.83
C PHE A 255 -9.94 -30.14 1.32
N LYS A 256 -10.43 -28.97 0.90
CA LYS A 256 -10.37 -28.51 -0.50
C LYS A 256 -9.62 -27.18 -0.54
N LEU A 257 -8.40 -27.21 -1.08
CA LEU A 257 -7.53 -26.04 -1.16
C LEU A 257 -7.78 -25.25 -2.46
N PHE A 258 -7.82 -23.94 -2.34
CA PHE A 258 -7.91 -22.98 -3.45
C PHE A 258 -6.70 -22.05 -3.39
N VAL A 259 -6.14 -21.75 -4.56
CA VAL A 259 -5.04 -20.79 -4.74
C VAL A 259 -5.35 -19.95 -5.97
N LEU A 260 -4.88 -18.70 -5.99
CA LEU A 260 -4.87 -17.87 -7.19
C LEU A 260 -3.45 -17.86 -7.74
N ARG A 261 -3.30 -18.09 -9.04
CA ARG A 261 -2.01 -18.11 -9.73
C ARG A 261 -1.89 -16.89 -10.63
N GLU A 262 -0.66 -16.50 -10.94
CA GLU A 262 -0.40 -15.33 -11.79
C GLU A 262 -0.94 -15.55 -13.21
N GLU A 263 -0.90 -16.79 -13.69
CA GLU A 263 -1.41 -17.18 -15.00
C GLU A 263 -2.94 -17.37 -15.07
N ASP A 264 -3.66 -17.26 -13.95
CA ASP A 264 -5.12 -17.42 -13.97
C ASP A 264 -5.77 -16.25 -14.73
N GLU A 265 -6.75 -16.57 -15.60
CA GLU A 265 -7.44 -15.61 -16.47
C GLU A 265 -8.00 -14.41 -15.71
N LEU A 266 -8.50 -14.63 -14.50
CA LEU A 266 -9.00 -13.57 -13.61
C LEU A 266 -7.95 -12.46 -13.37
N VAL A 267 -6.68 -12.81 -13.17
CA VAL A 267 -5.60 -11.83 -12.92
C VAL A 267 -5.32 -11.01 -14.18
N ALA A 268 -5.30 -11.67 -15.35
CA ALA A 268 -5.10 -11.02 -16.64
C ALA A 268 -6.27 -10.11 -17.02
N GLU A 269 -7.51 -10.55 -16.78
CA GLU A 269 -8.73 -9.76 -16.97
C GLU A 269 -8.70 -8.51 -16.08
N THR A 270 -8.45 -8.68 -14.78
CA THR A 270 -8.37 -7.57 -13.81
C THR A 270 -7.32 -6.55 -14.20
N THR A 271 -6.15 -7.03 -14.64
CA THR A 271 -5.07 -6.18 -15.15
C THR A 271 -5.52 -5.34 -16.36
N THR A 272 -6.24 -5.97 -17.29
CA THR A 272 -6.77 -5.30 -18.48
C THR A 272 -7.83 -4.27 -18.13
N GLU A 273 -8.76 -4.61 -17.24
CA GLU A 273 -9.79 -3.70 -16.74
C GLU A 273 -9.17 -2.47 -16.07
N LEU A 274 -8.15 -2.66 -15.21
CA LEU A 274 -7.43 -1.57 -14.57
C LEU A 274 -6.73 -0.65 -15.56
N LEU A 275 -6.09 -1.21 -16.59
CA LEU A 275 -5.47 -0.41 -17.64
C LEU A 275 -6.52 0.40 -18.41
N ASN A 276 -7.70 -0.16 -18.65
CA ASN A 276 -8.79 0.51 -19.35
C ASN A 276 -9.43 1.61 -18.49
N ALA A 277 -9.66 1.37 -17.20
CA ALA A 277 -10.15 2.35 -16.24
C ALA A 277 -9.13 3.49 -16.04
N GLY A 278 -7.85 3.17 -15.93
CA GLY A 278 -6.76 4.15 -15.88
C GLY A 278 -6.61 4.93 -17.19
N ASN A 279 -6.88 4.31 -18.34
CA ASN A 279 -6.96 4.99 -19.62
C ASN A 279 -8.22 5.88 -19.77
N ALA A 280 -9.26 5.71 -18.95
CA ALA A 280 -10.33 6.71 -18.83
C ALA A 280 -9.86 7.98 -18.08
N ILE A 281 -8.75 7.89 -17.34
CA ILE A 281 -7.96 9.03 -16.82
C ILE A 281 -7.00 9.55 -17.92
N LYS A 282 -7.20 9.20 -19.20
CA LYS A 282 -6.63 9.97 -20.32
C LYS A 282 -7.29 11.34 -20.34
N LEU A 283 -6.57 12.33 -19.81
CA LEU A 283 -6.50 13.69 -20.34
C LEU A 283 -7.87 14.32 -20.69
N GLN A 284 -8.67 14.64 -19.67
CA GLN A 284 -9.60 15.77 -19.78
C GLN A 284 -8.88 17.14 -19.80
N SER A 285 -7.55 17.18 -19.93
CA SER A 285 -6.79 18.37 -20.33
C SER A 285 -6.36 18.21 -21.79
N GLY A 286 -7.07 18.93 -22.66
CA GLY A 286 -7.05 18.73 -24.11
C GLY A 286 -5.69 18.89 -24.76
N PHE A 287 -5.31 17.89 -25.54
CA PHE A 287 -4.62 18.05 -26.82
C PHE A 287 -5.13 16.96 -27.76
N SER A 288 -6.01 17.38 -28.67
CA SER A 288 -6.46 16.58 -29.81
C SER A 288 -5.32 16.37 -30.80
N ASN A 289 -5.34 15.20 -31.44
CA ASN A 289 -4.60 14.78 -32.63
C ASN A 289 -3.27 14.08 -32.37
N PHE A 290 -3.30 12.74 -32.29
CA PHE A 290 -2.36 11.90 -33.04
C PHE A 290 -3.01 10.53 -33.29
N GLU A 291 -3.43 10.31 -34.54
CA GLU A 291 -3.74 8.98 -35.08
C GLU A 291 -2.43 8.20 -35.29
N GLY A 292 -2.47 6.90 -34.99
CA GLY A 292 -1.55 5.93 -35.58
C GLY A 292 -0.24 5.68 -34.84
N ARG A 293 -0.29 4.75 -33.87
CA ARG A 293 0.59 3.57 -33.77
C ARG A 293 0.22 2.79 -32.52
N ASP A 294 -0.38 1.62 -32.73
CA ASP A 294 -0.46 0.56 -31.74
C ASP A 294 0.95 0.04 -31.47
N GLN A 295 1.69 0.74 -30.63
CA GLN A 295 2.89 0.23 -30.00
C GLN A 295 2.56 0.11 -28.52
N GLN A 296 2.12 -1.09 -28.15
CA GLN A 296 2.07 -1.56 -26.77
C GLN A 296 3.43 -1.22 -26.14
N CYS A 297 3.44 -0.19 -25.28
CA CYS A 297 4.44 -0.14 -24.23
C CYS A 297 4.40 -1.51 -23.55
N ASP A 298 5.55 -2.15 -23.37
CA ASP A 298 5.67 -3.25 -22.40
C ASP A 298 4.93 -2.79 -21.16
N ALA A 299 3.88 -3.56 -20.83
CA ALA A 299 2.84 -3.13 -19.91
C ALA A 299 3.51 -2.48 -18.70
N LEU A 300 3.08 -1.26 -18.39
CA LEU A 300 3.31 -0.62 -17.10
C LEU A 300 3.44 -1.72 -16.06
N SER A 301 4.59 -1.82 -15.39
CA SER A 301 4.74 -2.79 -14.30
C SER A 301 3.75 -2.37 -13.24
N LEU A 302 2.56 -2.93 -13.36
CA LEU A 302 1.50 -2.73 -12.40
C LEU A 302 2.00 -3.37 -11.10
N PRO A 303 1.62 -2.79 -9.96
CA PRO A 303 1.71 -3.50 -8.69
C PRO A 303 1.16 -4.92 -8.83
N ASP A 304 1.59 -5.83 -7.97
CA ASP A 304 1.15 -7.22 -7.98
C ASP A 304 -0.39 -7.31 -7.85
N ILE A 305 -1.09 -7.40 -8.98
CA ILE A 305 -2.55 -7.43 -9.06
C ILE A 305 -3.09 -8.68 -8.38
N ARG A 306 -2.37 -9.80 -8.52
CA ARG A 306 -2.70 -11.06 -7.87
C ARG A 306 -2.74 -10.85 -6.35
N LEU A 307 -1.75 -10.19 -5.76
CA LEU A 307 -1.72 -9.92 -4.32
C LEU A 307 -3.00 -9.21 -3.84
N TYR A 308 -3.43 -8.14 -4.50
CA TYR A 308 -4.62 -7.39 -4.08
C TYR A 308 -5.93 -8.16 -4.29
N VAL A 309 -6.00 -9.00 -5.32
CA VAL A 309 -7.12 -9.90 -5.53
C VAL A 309 -7.15 -10.99 -4.44
N GLU A 310 -6.00 -11.57 -4.07
CA GLU A 310 -5.88 -12.52 -2.96
C GLU A 310 -6.32 -11.91 -1.62
N GLU A 311 -5.92 -10.67 -1.31
CA GLU A 311 -6.38 -9.94 -0.12
C GLU A 311 -7.91 -9.78 -0.11
N THR A 312 -8.49 -9.42 -1.26
CA THR A 312 -9.93 -9.30 -1.42
C THR A 312 -10.63 -10.64 -1.20
N ILE A 313 -10.13 -11.74 -1.77
CA ILE A 313 -10.67 -13.10 -1.56
C ILE A 313 -10.60 -13.45 -0.06
N CYS A 314 -9.48 -13.18 0.60
CA CYS A 314 -9.34 -13.44 2.03
C CYS A 314 -10.27 -12.59 2.90
N SER A 315 -10.59 -11.37 2.48
CA SER A 315 -11.60 -10.55 3.14
C SER A 315 -13.00 -11.18 3.08
N CYS A 316 -13.27 -12.01 2.07
CA CYS A 316 -14.52 -12.74 1.86
C CYS A 316 -14.65 -14.06 2.64
N ALA A 317 -13.60 -14.53 3.30
CA ALA A 317 -13.62 -15.83 3.98
C ALA A 317 -14.60 -15.88 5.16
N SER A 318 -15.71 -16.61 5.00
CA SER A 318 -16.81 -16.67 5.97
C SER A 318 -16.55 -17.62 7.15
N LEU A 319 -15.71 -18.64 7.00
CA LEU A 319 -15.27 -19.50 8.12
C LEU A 319 -14.11 -18.86 8.93
N GLY A 320 -13.69 -17.66 8.51
CA GLY A 320 -12.70 -16.84 9.20
C GLY A 320 -11.37 -16.73 8.47
N PHE A 321 -10.44 -16.07 9.13
CA PHE A 321 -9.13 -15.74 8.60
C PHE A 321 -8.03 -16.19 9.57
N VAL A 322 -6.88 -16.61 9.04
CA VAL A 322 -5.61 -16.83 9.77
C VAL A 322 -4.51 -16.16 8.96
N GLY A 323 -3.86 -15.15 9.55
CA GLY A 323 -2.77 -14.42 8.91
C GLY A 323 -1.44 -14.63 9.61
N THR A 324 -0.35 -14.39 8.89
CA THR A 324 1.00 -14.42 9.47
C THR A 324 1.19 -13.21 10.37
N ALA A 325 1.54 -13.44 11.64
CA ALA A 325 1.74 -12.37 12.61
C ALA A 325 2.81 -11.36 12.15
N GLY A 326 2.49 -10.07 12.20
CA GLY A 326 3.36 -8.98 11.76
C GLY A 326 3.41 -8.75 10.25
N SER A 327 2.58 -9.44 9.47
CA SER A 327 2.44 -9.19 8.03
C SER A 327 1.48 -8.02 7.80
N THR A 328 1.93 -6.98 7.12
CA THR A 328 1.07 -5.83 6.72
C THR A 328 -0.08 -6.27 5.81
N ILE A 329 0.12 -7.31 5.00
CA ILE A 329 -0.94 -7.96 4.20
C ILE A 329 -2.03 -8.52 5.10
N ALA A 330 -1.66 -9.19 6.20
CA ALA A 330 -2.64 -9.73 7.15
C ALA A 330 -3.42 -8.63 7.88
N GLU A 331 -2.75 -7.51 8.19
CA GLU A 331 -3.37 -6.31 8.77
C GLU A 331 -4.37 -5.67 7.79
N SER A 332 -3.98 -5.52 6.51
CA SER A 332 -4.84 -5.04 5.43
C SER A 332 -6.10 -5.89 5.28
N ILE A 333 -5.96 -7.22 5.18
CA ILE A 333 -7.11 -8.15 5.15
C ILE A 333 -7.99 -7.98 6.40
N GLY A 334 -7.39 -7.86 7.58
CA GLY A 334 -8.12 -7.62 8.84
C GLY A 334 -8.97 -6.35 8.78
N LEU A 335 -8.41 -5.27 8.24
CA LEU A 335 -9.08 -3.99 8.06
C LEU A 335 -10.22 -4.07 7.03
N MET A 336 -10.00 -4.73 5.88
CA MET A 336 -11.05 -4.97 4.89
C MET A 336 -12.24 -5.76 5.47
N ARG A 337 -11.95 -6.75 6.34
CA ARG A 337 -12.97 -7.54 7.03
C ARG A 337 -13.75 -6.70 8.04
N LYS A 338 -13.07 -5.87 8.85
CA LYS A 338 -13.71 -4.93 9.80
C LYS A 338 -14.67 -3.98 9.08
N ASN A 339 -14.34 -3.60 7.85
CA ASN A 339 -15.14 -2.69 7.02
C ASN A 339 -16.12 -3.40 6.08
N ASN A 340 -16.35 -4.71 6.24
CA ASN A 340 -17.38 -5.46 5.51
C ASN A 340 -17.28 -5.36 3.97
N ILE A 341 -16.06 -5.31 3.42
CA ILE A 341 -15.86 -5.17 1.96
C ILE A 341 -16.57 -6.25 1.14
N CYS A 342 -16.60 -7.47 1.67
CA CYS A 342 -17.27 -8.59 1.03
C CYS A 342 -18.79 -8.66 1.29
N SER A 343 -19.33 -7.81 2.15
CA SER A 343 -20.77 -7.75 2.42
C SER A 343 -21.48 -6.92 1.36
N LYS A 344 -21.74 -7.54 0.21
CA LYS A 344 -22.73 -7.18 -0.83
C LYS A 344 -22.52 -8.12 -2.01
#